data_AF-A0A3C1FJS8-F1
#
_entry.id   AF-A0A3C1FJS8-F1
#
_cell.length_a   1.000
_cell.length_b   1.000
_cell.length_c   1.000
_cell.angle_alpha   90.00
_cell.angle_beta   90.00
_cell.angle_gamma   90.00
#
_symmetry.space_group_name_H-M   'P 1'
#
loop_
_entity.id
_entity.type
_entity.pdbx_description
1 polymer ?
#
loop_
_entity_poly.entity_id
_entity_poly.type
_entity_poly.pdbx_seq_one_letter_code
_entity_poly.pdbx_strand_id
1 'polypeptide(L)'
;MKLGVIGGSGVYDIDGLENPVWEHVETPWGDPSDAMLSGRLNGTDMVFLPRHGRGHYHAPGSINYRANIDALKRLGVTDILSISACGSFREALAPGTFVIVDQFIDRTFAREKSFFGEGLVAHLSMADPVCGRLGDLLDSAIAELGVPHRRGGTYLAMEGPQFSTRAESELYRSWGCDVIGMT
;
A
#
# COMPACT_ATOMS: atom_id res chain seq x y z
N MET A 1 -15.16 -13.03 -0.91
CA MET A 1 -14.06 -12.08 -0.68
C MET A 1 -13.32 -11.96 -2.00
N LYS A 2 -13.00 -10.74 -2.43
CA LYS A 2 -12.15 -10.52 -3.61
C LYS A 2 -10.98 -9.65 -3.16
N LEU A 3 -9.76 -10.18 -3.29
CA LEU A 3 -8.55 -9.56 -2.76
C LEU A 3 -7.94 -8.62 -3.79
N GLY A 4 -7.70 -7.37 -3.43
CA GLY A 4 -6.84 -6.46 -4.18
C GLY A 4 -5.42 -6.55 -3.66
N VAL A 5 -4.43 -6.66 -4.54
CA VAL A 5 -3.01 -6.56 -4.19
C VAL A 5 -2.40 -5.37 -4.91
N ILE A 6 -1.89 -4.41 -4.15
CA ILE A 6 -1.17 -3.26 -4.70
C ILE A 6 0.33 -3.49 -4.51
N GLY A 7 1.03 -3.78 -5.60
CA GLY A 7 2.47 -4.05 -5.62
C GLY A 7 3.30 -2.76 -5.67
N GLY A 8 4.19 -2.57 -4.69
CA GLY A 8 5.14 -1.47 -4.67
C GLY A 8 6.41 -1.74 -5.50
N SER A 9 7.48 -1.03 -5.20
CA SER A 9 8.81 -1.27 -5.79
C SER A 9 9.22 -2.75 -5.65
N GLY A 10 9.62 -3.37 -6.74
CA GLY A 10 10.02 -4.78 -6.78
C GLY A 10 8.89 -5.79 -6.94
N VAL A 11 7.61 -5.36 -6.93
CA VAL A 11 6.45 -6.25 -7.14
C VAL A 11 5.63 -5.70 -8.30
N TYR A 12 5.96 -6.12 -9.52
CA TYR A 12 5.36 -5.62 -10.77
C TYR A 12 4.46 -6.64 -11.47
N ASP A 13 4.51 -7.89 -11.03
CA ASP A 13 3.70 -8.99 -11.52
C ASP A 13 3.43 -9.96 -10.37
N ILE A 14 2.46 -10.85 -10.56
CA ILE A 14 2.13 -11.91 -9.62
C ILE A 14 2.00 -13.25 -10.35
N ASP A 15 2.94 -14.14 -10.05
CA ASP A 15 2.93 -15.50 -10.59
C ASP A 15 1.82 -16.35 -9.97
N GLY A 16 1.40 -17.40 -10.69
CA GLY A 16 0.47 -18.40 -10.16
C GLY A 16 -1.01 -18.03 -10.27
N LEU A 17 -1.35 -16.92 -10.92
CA LEU A 17 -2.73 -16.59 -11.26
C LEU A 17 -3.31 -17.55 -12.30
N GLU A 18 -4.46 -18.14 -12.00
CA GLU A 18 -5.31 -18.83 -12.95
C GLU A 18 -6.11 -17.80 -13.77
N ASN A 19 -6.11 -17.96 -15.09
CA ASN A 19 -6.80 -17.11 -16.07
C ASN A 19 -6.49 -15.60 -15.90
N PRO A 20 -5.20 -15.19 -15.93
CA PRO A 20 -4.83 -13.79 -15.77
C PRO A 20 -5.33 -12.96 -16.96
N VAL A 21 -6.05 -11.88 -16.66
CA VAL A 21 -6.55 -10.92 -17.66
C VAL A 21 -6.21 -9.51 -17.23
N TRP A 22 -5.52 -8.79 -18.12
CA TRP A 22 -5.32 -7.35 -17.97
C TRP A 22 -6.56 -6.61 -18.48
N GLU A 23 -7.18 -5.80 -17.63
CA GLU A 23 -8.34 -4.98 -17.97
C GLU A 23 -8.11 -3.51 -17.62
N HIS A 24 -8.51 -2.61 -18.52
CA HIS A 24 -8.51 -1.19 -18.24
C HIS A 24 -9.82 -0.79 -17.56
N VAL A 25 -9.73 -0.02 -16.48
CA VAL A 25 -10.89 0.42 -15.70
C VAL A 25 -10.95 1.93 -15.70
N GLU A 26 -11.98 2.47 -16.32
CA GLU A 26 -12.23 3.92 -16.32
C GLU A 26 -12.68 4.39 -14.92
N THR A 27 -12.09 5.49 -14.46
CA THR A 27 -12.46 6.11 -13.19
C THR A 27 -12.78 7.59 -13.37
N PRO A 28 -13.72 8.15 -12.59
CA PRO A 28 -13.96 9.60 -12.54
C PRO A 28 -12.75 10.44 -12.10
N TRP A 29 -11.70 9.80 -11.58
CA TRP A 29 -10.51 10.46 -11.05
C TRP A 29 -9.32 10.40 -12.02
N GLY A 30 -9.55 9.99 -13.27
CA GLY A 30 -8.52 9.77 -14.29
C GLY A 30 -8.02 8.34 -14.31
N ASP A 31 -6.85 8.12 -14.91
CA ASP A 31 -6.32 6.77 -15.09
C ASP A 31 -5.70 6.24 -13.78
N PRO A 32 -5.93 4.95 -13.45
CA PRO A 32 -5.11 4.23 -12.49
C PRO A 32 -3.64 4.17 -12.95
N SER A 33 -2.75 3.74 -12.06
CA SER A 33 -1.32 3.61 -12.35
C SER A 33 -1.02 2.71 -13.56
N ASP A 34 -1.85 1.70 -13.80
CA ASP A 34 -1.80 0.77 -14.93
C ASP A 34 -3.17 0.08 -15.11
N ALA A 35 -3.28 -0.80 -16.11
CA ALA A 35 -4.35 -1.79 -16.18
C ALA A 35 -4.37 -2.67 -14.91
N MET A 36 -5.54 -3.23 -14.60
CA MET A 36 -5.74 -4.17 -13.49
C MET A 36 -5.51 -5.58 -13.98
N LEU A 37 -4.75 -6.40 -13.24
CA LEU A 37 -4.58 -7.81 -13.53
C LEU A 37 -5.53 -8.64 -12.68
N SER A 38 -6.65 -9.07 -13.25
CA SER A 38 -7.62 -9.94 -12.61
C SER A 38 -7.27 -11.42 -12.82
N GLY A 39 -7.57 -12.26 -11.84
CA GLY A 39 -7.42 -13.72 -11.94
C GLY A 39 -7.83 -14.42 -10.65
N ARG A 40 -7.50 -15.70 -10.54
CA ARG A 40 -7.77 -16.49 -9.33
C ARG A 40 -6.49 -17.14 -8.79
N LEU A 41 -6.24 -17.05 -7.49
CA LEU A 41 -5.09 -17.68 -6.83
C LEU A 41 -5.59 -18.64 -5.74
N ASN A 42 -5.29 -19.94 -5.88
CA ASN A 42 -5.69 -20.98 -4.92
C ASN A 42 -7.18 -20.91 -4.55
N GLY A 43 -8.04 -20.70 -5.54
CA GLY A 43 -9.48 -20.61 -5.32
C GLY A 43 -10.01 -19.20 -4.95
N THR A 44 -9.14 -18.22 -4.68
CA THR A 44 -9.51 -16.84 -4.29
C THR A 44 -9.46 -15.88 -5.47
N ASP A 45 -10.53 -15.14 -5.73
CA ASP A 45 -10.53 -14.09 -6.75
C ASP A 45 -9.63 -12.93 -6.31
N MET A 46 -8.76 -12.50 -7.23
CA MET A 46 -7.77 -11.46 -6.96
C MET A 46 -7.71 -10.42 -8.08
N VAL A 47 -7.36 -9.19 -7.72
CA VAL A 47 -6.97 -8.12 -8.65
C VAL A 47 -5.62 -7.58 -8.22
N PHE A 48 -4.65 -7.57 -9.12
CA PHE A 48 -3.33 -7.01 -8.89
C PHE A 48 -3.16 -5.67 -9.62
N LEU A 49 -2.54 -4.69 -8.94
CA LEU A 49 -2.18 -3.39 -9.49
C LEU A 49 -0.72 -3.05 -9.14
N PRO A 50 0.17 -2.84 -10.13
CA PRO A 50 1.48 -2.28 -9.87
C PRO A 50 1.36 -0.78 -9.56
N ARG A 51 1.65 -0.38 -8.32
CA ARG A 51 1.46 0.99 -7.82
C ARG A 51 2.17 2.04 -8.68
N HIS A 52 3.34 1.69 -9.19
CA HIS A 52 4.20 2.56 -9.99
C HIS A 52 4.06 2.36 -11.51
N GLY A 53 3.09 1.55 -11.94
CA GLY A 53 2.97 1.05 -13.31
C GLY A 53 4.01 -0.02 -13.65
N ARG A 54 3.74 -0.83 -14.68
CA ARG A 54 4.74 -1.76 -15.25
C ARG A 54 5.89 -0.95 -15.83
N GLY A 55 7.11 -1.21 -15.37
CA GLY A 55 8.30 -0.41 -15.71
C GLY A 55 8.63 0.71 -14.71
N HIS A 56 7.85 0.85 -13.63
CA HIS A 56 8.17 1.71 -12.47
C HIS A 56 8.38 3.19 -12.82
N TYR A 57 7.46 3.78 -13.57
CA TYR A 57 7.61 5.14 -14.11
C TYR A 57 6.86 6.22 -13.32
N HIS A 58 5.91 5.87 -12.45
CA HIS A 58 5.24 6.83 -11.58
C HIS A 58 6.03 7.05 -10.29
N ALA A 59 6.39 8.30 -9.98
CA ALA A 59 6.97 8.66 -8.70
C ALA A 59 5.88 8.65 -7.59
N PRO A 60 6.23 8.46 -6.30
CA PRO A 60 5.26 8.40 -5.21
C PRO A 60 4.25 9.56 -5.14
N GLY A 61 4.70 10.79 -5.41
CA GLY A 61 3.84 11.98 -5.43
C GLY A 61 2.96 12.14 -6.68
N SER A 62 3.26 11.43 -7.77
CA SER A 62 2.48 11.49 -9.02
C SER A 62 1.46 10.36 -9.15
N ILE A 63 1.44 9.42 -8.21
CA ILE A 63 0.51 8.28 -8.25
C ILE A 63 -0.92 8.78 -8.03
N ASN A 64 -1.83 8.34 -8.90
CA ASN A 64 -3.24 8.64 -8.79
C ASN A 64 -3.94 7.67 -7.82
N TYR A 65 -3.72 7.89 -6.51
CA TYR A 65 -4.27 7.00 -5.46
C TYR A 65 -5.80 6.87 -5.52
N ARG A 66 -6.52 7.94 -5.89
CA ARG A 66 -7.98 7.90 -6.02
C ARG A 66 -8.42 6.96 -7.14
N ALA A 67 -7.84 7.09 -8.33
CA ALA A 67 -8.16 6.20 -9.45
C ALA A 67 -7.81 4.74 -9.13
N ASN A 68 -6.65 4.49 -8.50
CA ASN A 68 -6.26 3.15 -8.08
C ASN A 68 -7.29 2.48 -7.17
N ILE A 69 -7.70 3.18 -6.11
CA ILE A 69 -8.65 2.66 -5.12
C ILE A 69 -10.05 2.54 -5.71
N ASP A 70 -10.50 3.50 -6.52
CA ASP A 70 -11.81 3.44 -7.18
C ASP A 70 -11.89 2.28 -8.18
N ALA A 71 -10.88 2.09 -9.01
CA ALA A 71 -10.86 0.99 -9.98
C ALA A 71 -10.92 -0.38 -9.28
N LEU A 72 -10.17 -0.58 -8.19
CA LEU A 72 -10.29 -1.79 -7.37
C LEU A 72 -11.71 -1.94 -6.80
N LYS A 73 -12.31 -0.86 -6.31
CA LYS A 73 -13.67 -0.86 -5.78
C LYS A 73 -14.70 -1.26 -6.84
N ARG A 74 -14.59 -0.73 -8.07
CA ARG A 74 -15.46 -1.06 -9.22
C ARG A 74 -15.33 -2.52 -9.64
N LEU A 75 -14.14 -3.10 -9.52
CA LEU A 75 -13.91 -4.52 -9.77
C LEU A 75 -14.41 -5.43 -8.63
N GLY A 76 -15.04 -4.87 -7.60
CA GLY A 76 -15.65 -5.63 -6.50
C GLY A 76 -14.66 -6.08 -5.43
N VAL A 77 -13.45 -5.50 -5.39
CA VAL A 77 -12.47 -5.78 -4.33
C VAL A 77 -13.05 -5.39 -2.96
N THR A 78 -12.90 -6.30 -1.99
CA THR A 78 -13.40 -6.12 -0.62
C THR A 78 -12.30 -5.84 0.39
N ASP A 79 -11.07 -6.30 0.09
CA ASP A 79 -9.92 -6.24 0.98
C ASP A 79 -8.69 -5.90 0.14
N ILE A 80 -7.83 -5.00 0.62
CA ILE A 80 -6.62 -4.59 -0.10
C ILE A 80 -5.39 -4.92 0.73
N LEU A 81 -4.47 -5.68 0.14
CA LEU A 81 -3.11 -5.87 0.61
C LEU A 81 -2.17 -4.93 -0.15
N SER A 82 -1.62 -3.96 0.56
CA SER A 82 -0.63 -3.02 0.02
C SER A 82 0.77 -3.48 0.39
N ILE A 83 1.63 -3.73 -0.60
CA ILE A 83 3.03 -4.12 -0.37
C ILE A 83 3.91 -2.90 -0.68
N SER A 84 4.78 -2.52 0.25
CA SER A 84 5.63 -1.35 0.14
C SER A 84 7.06 -1.65 0.60
N ALA A 85 8.05 -1.26 -0.22
CA ALA A 85 9.42 -1.16 0.24
C ALA A 85 9.54 0.02 1.22
N CYS A 86 10.29 -0.17 2.31
CA CYS A 86 10.46 0.85 3.34
C CYS A 86 11.87 0.84 3.92
N GLY A 87 12.27 1.97 4.50
CA GLY A 87 13.43 2.07 5.37
C GLY A 87 13.05 1.81 6.82
N SER A 88 14.00 1.34 7.62
CA SER A 88 13.82 1.07 9.05
C SER A 88 14.40 2.20 9.91
N PHE A 89 13.70 2.55 10.99
CA PHE A 89 14.22 3.41 12.07
C PHE A 89 14.65 2.62 13.31
N ARG A 90 14.54 1.28 13.28
CA ARG A 90 14.76 0.40 14.44
C ARG A 90 15.82 -0.65 14.12
N GLU A 91 16.83 -0.76 14.98
CA GLU A 91 17.86 -1.79 14.85
C GLU A 91 17.28 -3.22 14.85
N ALA A 92 16.22 -3.45 15.64
CA ALA A 92 15.50 -4.73 15.69
C ALA A 92 14.68 -5.05 14.43
N LEU A 93 14.55 -4.10 13.48
CA LEU A 93 13.89 -4.27 12.19
C LEU A 93 14.97 -4.20 11.10
N ALA A 94 15.80 -5.24 11.03
CA ALA A 94 16.87 -5.34 10.04
C ALA A 94 16.31 -5.50 8.61
N PRO A 95 17.06 -5.13 7.55
CA PRO A 95 16.64 -5.35 6.17
C PRO A 95 16.18 -6.80 5.91
N GLY A 96 15.06 -6.94 5.20
CA GLY A 96 14.41 -8.24 4.96
C GLY A 96 13.34 -8.61 6.00
N THR A 97 13.23 -7.86 7.10
CA THR A 97 12.13 -8.02 8.07
C THR A 97 10.86 -7.37 7.53
N PHE A 98 9.75 -8.11 7.51
CA PHE A 98 8.44 -7.56 7.18
C PHE A 98 7.82 -6.86 8.40
N VAL A 99 7.09 -5.76 8.17
CA VAL A 99 6.35 -5.07 9.24
C VAL A 99 4.90 -4.95 8.80
N ILE A 100 4.00 -5.58 9.54
CA ILE A 100 2.55 -5.49 9.33
C ILE A 100 2.06 -4.28 10.14
N VAL A 101 2.25 -3.10 9.56
CA VAL A 101 1.95 -1.81 10.20
C VAL A 101 0.46 -1.68 10.53
N ASP A 102 0.17 -1.05 11.66
CA ASP A 102 -1.18 -0.79 12.16
C ASP A 102 -1.47 0.70 12.34
N GLN A 103 -0.43 1.53 12.29
CA GLN A 103 -0.51 2.97 12.43
C GLN A 103 0.34 3.67 11.38
N PHE A 104 0.01 4.92 11.08
CA PHE A 104 0.86 5.75 10.26
C PHE A 104 0.85 7.23 10.69
N ILE A 105 1.94 7.93 10.37
CA ILE A 105 2.02 9.39 10.40
C ILE A 105 2.19 9.88 8.96
N ASP A 106 1.27 10.75 8.54
CA ASP A 106 1.26 11.31 7.19
C ASP A 106 2.04 12.64 7.13
N ARG A 107 3.16 12.64 6.41
CA ARG A 107 3.99 13.82 6.08
C ARG A 107 3.91 14.17 4.60
N THR A 108 2.99 13.57 3.86
CA THR A 108 2.69 13.96 2.48
C THR A 108 1.89 15.27 2.47
N PHE A 109 2.06 16.07 1.44
CA PHE A 109 1.43 17.39 1.32
C PHE A 109 0.90 17.71 -0.06
N ALA A 110 1.37 17.03 -1.12
CA ALA A 110 1.02 17.37 -2.50
C ALA A 110 -0.09 16.48 -3.10
N ARG A 111 -0.66 15.57 -2.31
CA ARG A 111 -1.51 14.47 -2.79
C ARG A 111 -2.98 14.75 -2.56
N GLU A 112 -3.81 14.22 -3.45
CA GLU A 112 -5.26 14.17 -3.30
C GLU A 112 -5.65 13.03 -2.33
N LYS A 113 -6.14 13.37 -1.14
CA LYS A 113 -6.32 12.41 -0.02
C LYS A 113 -7.77 11.98 0.23
N SER A 114 -8.73 12.51 -0.53
CA SER A 114 -10.15 12.27 -0.30
C SER A 114 -10.93 12.13 -1.61
N PHE A 115 -11.94 11.27 -1.59
CA PHE A 115 -12.98 11.18 -2.61
C PHE A 115 -14.09 12.22 -2.43
N PHE A 116 -14.18 12.79 -1.23
CA PHE A 116 -15.15 13.79 -0.81
C PHE A 116 -14.52 15.18 -0.84
N GLY A 117 -15.34 16.20 -1.10
CA GLY A 117 -14.90 17.59 -1.26
C GLY A 117 -16.08 18.55 -1.31
N GLU A 118 -15.94 19.64 -2.05
CA GLU A 118 -17.04 20.57 -2.26
C GLU A 118 -18.26 19.85 -2.86
N GLY A 119 -19.44 20.09 -2.31
CA GLY A 119 -20.68 19.41 -2.69
C GLY A 119 -21.02 18.17 -1.86
N LEU A 120 -20.04 17.47 -1.28
CA LEU A 120 -20.27 16.37 -0.34
C LEU A 120 -19.07 16.18 0.58
N VAL A 121 -19.23 16.55 1.85
CA VAL A 121 -18.19 16.49 2.88
C VAL A 121 -18.37 15.23 3.72
N ALA A 122 -17.28 14.50 3.96
CA ALA A 122 -17.23 13.38 4.88
C ALA A 122 -15.97 13.44 5.74
N HIS A 123 -16.09 13.03 7.00
CA HIS A 123 -14.99 12.93 7.96
C HIS A 123 -14.88 11.49 8.43
N LEU A 124 -13.86 10.78 7.93
CA LEU A 124 -13.60 9.38 8.29
C LEU A 124 -12.70 9.33 9.52
N SER A 125 -12.96 8.36 10.40
CA SER A 125 -12.04 8.05 11.50
C SER A 125 -10.77 7.42 10.92
N MET A 126 -9.62 7.90 11.39
CA MET A 126 -8.30 7.34 11.13
C MET A 126 -7.64 6.85 12.42
N ALA A 127 -8.43 6.63 13.48
CA ALA A 127 -7.92 6.12 14.76
C ALA A 127 -7.24 4.76 14.58
N ASP A 128 -7.86 3.88 13.79
CA ASP A 128 -7.33 2.57 13.39
C ASP A 128 -7.29 2.52 11.85
N PRO A 129 -6.20 3.02 11.23
CA PRO A 129 -6.15 3.25 9.79
C PRO A 129 -5.97 1.98 8.95
N VAL A 130 -5.64 0.85 9.58
CA VAL A 130 -5.40 -0.44 8.92
C VAL A 130 -6.31 -1.51 9.52
N CYS A 131 -6.85 -2.39 8.67
CA CYS A 131 -7.76 -3.46 9.09
C CYS A 131 -7.04 -4.48 9.98
N GLY A 132 -7.34 -4.49 11.28
CA GLY A 132 -6.77 -5.45 12.24
C GLY A 132 -6.98 -6.90 11.84
N ARG A 133 -8.19 -7.27 11.38
CA ARG A 133 -8.50 -8.62 10.88
C ARG A 133 -7.56 -9.06 9.76
N LEU A 134 -7.26 -8.18 8.80
CA LEU A 134 -6.35 -8.52 7.70
C LEU A 134 -4.90 -8.61 8.20
N GLY A 135 -4.52 -7.73 9.13
CA GLY A 135 -3.21 -7.80 9.79
C GLY A 135 -2.96 -9.13 10.49
N ASP A 136 -3.95 -9.65 11.21
CA ASP A 136 -3.82 -10.91 11.97
C ASP A 136 -3.76 -12.14 11.05
N LEU A 137 -4.47 -12.09 9.91
CA LEU A 137 -4.35 -13.11 8.86
C LEU A 137 -2.95 -13.11 8.24
N LEU A 138 -2.38 -11.92 7.98
CA LEU A 138 -1.01 -11.79 7.45
C LEU A 138 0.04 -12.27 8.45
N ASP A 139 -0.14 -11.95 9.73
CA ASP A 139 0.78 -12.38 10.80
C ASP A 139 0.87 -13.91 10.85
N SER A 140 -0.29 -14.57 10.84
CA SER A 140 -0.38 -16.03 10.81
C SER A 140 0.28 -16.61 9.56
N ALA A 141 -0.03 -16.07 8.37
CA ALA A 141 0.51 -16.55 7.10
C ALA A 141 2.04 -16.37 7.00
N ILE A 142 2.58 -15.24 7.46
CA ILE A 142 4.03 -14.98 7.40
C ILE A 142 4.77 -15.84 8.43
N ALA A 143 4.17 -16.07 9.61
CA ALA A 143 4.71 -16.98 10.62
C ALA A 143 4.83 -18.42 10.10
N GLU A 144 3.81 -18.92 9.39
CA GLU A 144 3.85 -20.25 8.75
C GLU A 144 4.97 -20.38 7.70
N LEU A 145 5.30 -19.28 7.00
CA LEU A 145 6.40 -19.23 6.04
C LEU A 145 7.79 -19.12 6.68
N GLY A 146 7.87 -18.92 8.01
CA GLY A 146 9.13 -18.74 8.73
C GLY A 146 9.90 -17.47 8.34
N VAL A 147 9.21 -16.47 7.78
CA VAL A 147 9.82 -15.21 7.35
C VAL A 147 9.91 -14.25 8.55
N PRO A 148 11.04 -13.57 8.78
CA PRO A 148 11.16 -12.57 9.84
C PRO A 148 10.13 -11.46 9.69
N HIS A 149 9.32 -11.24 10.72
CA HIS A 149 8.28 -10.21 10.70
C HIS A 149 7.98 -9.63 12.07
N ARG A 150 7.28 -8.50 12.07
CA ARG A 150 6.68 -7.86 13.24
C ARG A 150 5.23 -7.51 12.94
N ARG A 151 4.33 -7.85 13.87
CA ARG A 151 2.97 -7.30 13.92
C ARG A 151 2.97 -5.95 14.63
N GLY A 152 2.37 -4.97 13.98
CA GLY A 152 2.24 -3.61 14.49
C GLY A 152 3.48 -2.75 14.22
N GLY A 153 3.29 -1.44 14.27
CA GLY A 153 4.33 -0.44 14.06
C GLY A 153 3.81 0.78 13.32
N THR A 154 4.46 1.92 13.56
CA THR A 154 4.09 3.19 12.96
C THR A 154 4.89 3.46 11.69
N TYR A 155 4.19 3.50 10.55
CA TYR A 155 4.73 3.89 9.25
C TYR A 155 4.75 5.41 9.08
N LEU A 156 5.89 5.99 8.74
CA LEU A 156 5.94 7.38 8.29
C LEU A 156 5.80 7.43 6.76
N ALA A 157 4.73 8.05 6.28
CA ALA A 157 4.57 8.35 4.86
C ALA A 157 5.17 9.73 4.55
N MET A 158 6.32 9.79 3.88
CA MET A 158 6.92 11.05 3.41
C MET A 158 6.57 11.33 1.95
N GLU A 159 6.66 12.59 1.52
CA GLU A 159 6.33 12.96 0.13
C GLU A 159 7.30 12.36 -0.91
N GLY A 160 8.61 12.46 -0.65
CA GLY A 160 9.65 12.14 -1.64
C GLY A 160 9.82 13.24 -2.69
N PRO A 161 10.52 12.97 -3.83
CA PRO A 161 11.15 11.69 -4.18
C PRO A 161 12.53 11.48 -3.52
N GLN A 162 13.12 12.51 -2.93
CA GLN A 162 14.38 12.37 -2.20
C GLN A 162 14.16 11.59 -0.90
N PHE A 163 15.14 10.80 -0.50
CA PHE A 163 15.16 10.21 0.84
C PHE A 163 15.37 11.29 1.91
N SER A 164 14.96 10.99 3.13
CA SER A 164 15.16 11.85 4.28
C SER A 164 16.65 12.14 4.51
N THR A 165 16.94 13.36 4.92
CA THR A 165 18.19 13.71 5.56
C THR A 165 18.35 12.94 6.88
N ARG A 166 19.58 12.94 7.41
CA ARG A 166 19.84 12.35 8.74
C ARG A 166 19.02 13.04 9.84
N ALA A 167 18.91 14.37 9.80
CA ALA A 167 18.18 15.13 10.82
C ALA A 167 16.69 14.78 10.84
N GLU A 168 16.07 14.67 9.67
CA GLU A 168 14.69 14.19 9.54
C GLU A 168 14.53 12.77 10.06
N SER A 169 15.46 11.87 9.73
CA SER A 169 15.42 10.48 10.21
C SER A 169 15.48 10.39 11.74
N GLU A 170 16.35 11.18 12.39
CA GLU A 170 16.42 11.23 13.86
C GLU A 170 15.15 11.84 14.48
N LEU A 171 14.56 12.86 13.84
CA LEU A 171 13.30 13.44 14.26
C LEU A 171 12.17 12.40 14.22
N TYR A 172 12.00 11.70 13.10
CA TYR A 172 10.94 10.70 12.96
C TYR A 172 11.13 9.50 13.89
N ARG A 173 12.38 9.11 14.15
CA ARG A 173 12.72 8.12 15.18
C ARG A 173 12.30 8.58 16.58
N SER A 174 12.45 9.88 16.88
CA SER A 174 12.01 10.49 18.15
C SER A 174 10.49 10.54 18.32
N TRP A 175 9.74 10.57 17.21
CA TRP A 175 8.27 10.49 17.21
C TRP A 175 7.73 9.09 17.44
N GLY A 176 8.59 8.08 17.48
CA GLY A 176 8.16 6.70 17.64
C GLY A 176 7.93 5.95 16.33
N CYS A 177 8.21 6.53 15.16
CA CYS A 177 8.08 5.82 13.89
C CYS A 177 9.03 4.61 13.82
N ASP A 178 8.55 3.51 13.23
CA ASP A 178 9.30 2.26 13.11
C ASP A 178 9.88 2.08 11.71
N VAL A 179 9.10 2.45 10.70
CA VAL A 179 9.47 2.36 9.28
C VAL A 179 9.05 3.62 8.54
N ILE A 180 9.72 3.89 7.42
CA ILE A 180 9.45 5.04 6.55
C ILE A 180 9.31 4.58 5.11
N GLY A 181 8.34 5.14 4.39
CA GLY A 181 8.25 5.01 2.96
C GLY A 181 7.50 6.18 2.35
N MET A 182 7.11 6.03 1.10
CA MET A 182 6.49 7.11 0.32
C MET A 182 5.11 6.73 -0.22
N THR A 183 4.61 5.52 0.05
CA THR A 183 3.37 4.98 -0.55
C THR A 183 2.58 4.09 0.38
#